data_AF-A0A926XS50-F1
#
_entry.id   AF-A0A926XS50-F1
#
_cell.length_a   1.000
_cell.length_b   1.000
_cell.length_c   1.000
_cell.angle_alpha   90.00
_cell.angle_beta   90.00
_cell.angle_gamma   90.00
#
_symmetry.space_group_name_H-M   'P 1'
#
loop_
_entity.id
_entity.type
_entity.pdbx_description
1 polymer ?
#
loop_
_entity_poly.entity_id
_entity_poly.type
_entity_poly.pdbx_seq_one_letter_code
_entity_poly.pdbx_strand_id
1 'polypeptide(L)'
;MKRILLGGLVGAALGAAVQLGTINCPKIPLLELGCVAWKAPGAIASGATTGFIYGAVAVAGLGLLRRKYGHSDEFDWRILTWGSIGALGLFSLYPPTLNATQGLADRATQRVKETIFLGSVSQDLIRRAIGHAEGNLTVSGELTSLYYGHTDPGNGVRNFGYCSNQNRTSGVNGADESCDRYIGQFKPRAAKELLLAGIDLKDKEALLNTLDLANQANPRTFPRFPHKLSEAREKGLQGIEAITYARVQSFGTGGREATGLIGICRRENRPVTDEECVAYDQRRRAKAIRKVLERELGNNAANAEIPSSGS
;
A
#
# COMPACT_ATOMS: atom_id res chain seq x y z
N MET A 1 -47.79 -26.09 -14.19
CA MET A 1 -47.18 -24.98 -13.41
C MET A 1 -45.82 -25.28 -12.76
N LYS A 2 -45.06 -26.33 -13.15
CA LYS A 2 -43.75 -26.67 -12.54
C LYS A 2 -42.51 -26.52 -13.47
N ARG A 3 -42.64 -25.89 -14.65
CA ARG A 3 -41.54 -25.79 -15.64
C ARG A 3 -41.00 -24.38 -15.90
N ILE A 4 -41.60 -23.33 -15.33
CA ILE A 4 -41.19 -21.93 -15.57
C ILE A 4 -40.03 -21.49 -14.65
N LEU A 5 -39.80 -22.19 -13.54
CA LEU A 5 -38.78 -21.83 -12.55
C LEU A 5 -37.34 -22.31 -12.86
N LEU A 6 -37.14 -23.18 -13.86
CA LEU A 6 -35.79 -23.70 -14.18
C LEU A 6 -34.99 -22.80 -15.14
N GLY A 7 -35.66 -21.98 -15.96
CA GLY A 7 -34.99 -21.12 -16.96
C GLY A 7 -34.26 -19.91 -16.35
N GLY A 8 -34.78 -19.35 -15.25
CA GLY A 8 -34.20 -18.17 -14.60
C GLY A 8 -32.93 -18.46 -13.79
N LEU A 9 -32.79 -19.67 -13.25
CA LEU A 9 -31.64 -20.06 -12.40
C LEU A 9 -30.38 -20.39 -13.21
N VAL A 10 -30.53 -20.87 -14.45
CA VAL A 10 -29.37 -21.20 -15.32
C VAL A 10 -28.72 -19.94 -15.91
N GLY A 11 -29.51 -18.91 -16.20
CA GLY A 11 -28.99 -17.63 -16.73
C GLY A 11 -28.17 -16.83 -15.70
N ALA A 12 -28.56 -16.85 -14.43
CA ALA A 12 -27.84 -16.16 -13.35
C ALA A 12 -26.53 -16.88 -12.96
N ALA A 13 -26.50 -18.22 -13.00
CA ALA A 13 -25.31 -19.00 -12.67
C ALA A 13 -24.18 -18.87 -13.72
N LEU A 14 -24.53 -18.72 -15.01
CA LEU A 14 -23.56 -18.48 -16.08
C LEU A 14 -22.98 -17.05 -16.05
N GLY A 15 -23.76 -16.06 -15.60
CA GLY A 15 -23.28 -14.70 -15.40
C GLY A 15 -22.25 -14.57 -14.28
N ALA A 16 -22.43 -15.31 -13.18
CA ALA A 16 -21.52 -15.27 -12.03
C ALA A 16 -20.21 -16.08 -12.25
N ALA A 17 -20.26 -17.18 -13.01
CA ALA A 17 -19.09 -18.04 -13.23
C ALA A 17 -18.04 -17.45 -14.21
N VAL A 18 -18.42 -16.51 -15.07
CA VAL A 18 -17.49 -15.84 -16.01
C VAL A 18 -16.68 -14.72 -15.32
N GLN A 19 -17.12 -14.26 -14.15
CA GLN A 19 -16.49 -13.15 -13.42
C GLN A 19 -15.39 -13.61 -12.43
N LEU A 20 -15.30 -14.91 -12.17
CA LEU A 20 -14.27 -15.54 -11.35
C LEU A 20 -13.47 -16.47 -12.27
N GLY A 21 -12.30 -16.03 -12.72
CA GLY A 21 -11.52 -16.64 -13.82
C GLY A 21 -11.02 -18.07 -13.59
N THR A 22 -11.91 -19.06 -13.48
CA THR A 22 -11.58 -20.47 -13.42
C THR A 22 -12.62 -21.29 -14.21
N ILE A 23 -12.43 -21.42 -15.53
CA ILE A 23 -13.03 -22.51 -16.30
C ILE A 23 -11.98 -23.08 -17.25
N ASN A 24 -11.74 -24.39 -17.15
CA ASN A 24 -11.15 -25.21 -18.20
C ASN A 24 -12.28 -25.57 -19.17
N CYS A 25 -12.19 -25.14 -20.43
CA CYS A 25 -13.25 -25.33 -21.43
C CYS A 25 -13.47 -26.82 -21.76
N PRO A 26 -14.70 -27.35 -21.67
CA PRO A 26 -15.02 -28.64 -22.26
C PRO A 26 -15.12 -28.53 -23.79
N LYS A 27 -14.55 -29.52 -24.49
CA LYS A 27 -14.62 -29.64 -25.96
C LYS A 27 -16.06 -30.00 -26.38
N ILE A 28 -16.86 -28.98 -26.68
CA ILE A 28 -18.16 -29.15 -27.35
C ILE A 28 -18.13 -28.28 -28.63
N PRO A 29 -18.51 -28.81 -29.83
CA PRO A 29 -18.21 -28.17 -31.12
C PRO A 29 -18.99 -26.88 -31.45
N LEU A 30 -19.72 -26.30 -30.48
CA LEU A 30 -20.67 -25.20 -30.71
C LEU A 30 -20.31 -23.89 -29.99
N LEU A 31 -19.17 -23.82 -29.28
CA LEU A 31 -18.78 -22.65 -28.46
C LEU A 31 -17.46 -21.97 -28.89
N GLU A 32 -16.89 -22.30 -30.04
CA GLU A 32 -15.58 -21.75 -30.44
C GLU A 32 -15.60 -20.25 -30.78
N LEU A 33 -16.73 -19.67 -31.23
CA LEU A 33 -16.78 -18.25 -31.61
C LEU A 33 -16.69 -17.28 -30.42
N GLY A 34 -17.07 -17.70 -29.21
CA GLY A 34 -17.02 -16.85 -28.01
C GLY A 34 -15.64 -16.76 -27.36
N CYS A 35 -14.78 -17.77 -27.53
CA CYS A 35 -13.48 -17.83 -26.86
C CYS A 35 -12.36 -17.08 -27.60
N VAL A 36 -12.47 -16.88 -28.91
CA VAL A 36 -11.40 -16.23 -29.71
C VAL A 36 -11.30 -14.72 -29.42
N ALA A 37 -12.40 -14.07 -29.07
CA ALA A 37 -12.42 -12.61 -28.82
C ALA A 37 -11.69 -12.17 -27.54
N TRP A 38 -11.35 -13.10 -26.63
CA TRP A 38 -10.81 -12.77 -25.31
C TRP A 38 -9.29 -12.99 -25.16
N LYS A 39 -8.62 -13.54 -26.19
CA LYS A 39 -7.17 -13.81 -26.18
C LYS A 39 -6.30 -12.73 -26.84
N ALA A 40 -6.85 -11.56 -27.16
CA ALA A 40 -6.05 -10.43 -27.63
C ALA A 40 -5.50 -9.62 -26.44
N PRO A 41 -4.18 -9.58 -26.19
CA PRO A 41 -3.61 -8.75 -25.13
C PRO A 41 -3.67 -7.28 -25.56
N GLY A 42 -4.41 -6.45 -24.83
CA GLY A 42 -4.32 -4.98 -24.94
C GLY A 42 -5.61 -4.23 -25.31
N ALA A 43 -6.74 -4.90 -25.57
CA ALA A 43 -7.99 -4.19 -25.83
C ALA A 43 -8.74 -3.90 -24.52
N ILE A 44 -8.60 -2.69 -23.98
CA ILE A 44 -9.60 -2.13 -23.06
C ILE A 44 -10.82 -1.80 -23.92
N ALA A 45 -11.69 -2.79 -24.13
CA ALA A 45 -12.97 -2.55 -24.78
C ALA A 45 -13.78 -1.62 -23.86
N SER A 46 -14.03 -0.39 -24.33
CA SER A 46 -14.97 0.52 -23.70
C SER A 46 -16.32 -0.20 -23.51
N GLY A 47 -17.06 0.12 -22.44
CA GLY A 47 -18.31 -0.57 -22.09
C GLY A 47 -19.37 -0.60 -23.21
N ALA A 48 -19.27 0.31 -24.18
CA ALA A 48 -20.11 0.32 -25.38
C ALA A 48 -19.87 -0.91 -26.27
N THR A 49 -18.62 -1.32 -26.46
CA THR A 49 -18.24 -2.48 -27.30
C THR A 49 -18.71 -3.80 -26.68
N THR A 50 -18.63 -3.93 -25.36
CA THR A 50 -19.07 -5.14 -24.65
C THR A 50 -20.60 -5.29 -24.70
N GLY A 51 -21.35 -4.21 -24.53
CA GLY A 51 -22.82 -4.21 -24.66
C GLY A 51 -23.30 -4.62 -26.05
N PHE A 52 -22.62 -4.17 -27.11
CA PHE A 52 -22.92 -4.56 -28.49
C PHE A 52 -22.73 -6.05 -28.75
N ILE A 53 -21.66 -6.65 -28.20
CA ILE A 53 -21.37 -8.08 -28.38
C ILE A 53 -22.43 -8.94 -27.69
N TYR A 54 -22.81 -8.62 -26.45
CA TYR A 54 -23.86 -9.36 -25.74
C TYR A 54 -25.24 -9.20 -26.40
N GLY A 55 -25.55 -8.00 -26.90
CA GLY A 55 -26.78 -7.76 -27.68
C GLY A 55 -26.84 -8.57 -28.96
N ALA A 56 -25.75 -8.61 -29.73
CA ALA A 56 -25.67 -9.37 -30.98
C ALA A 56 -25.80 -10.89 -30.76
N VAL A 57 -25.15 -11.42 -29.71
CA VAL A 57 -25.24 -12.84 -29.35
C VAL A 57 -26.65 -13.22 -28.88
N ALA A 58 -27.32 -12.37 -28.11
CA ALA A 58 -28.71 -12.60 -27.68
C ALA A 58 -29.68 -12.61 -28.86
N VAL A 59 -29.55 -11.67 -29.81
CA VAL A 59 -30.39 -11.61 -31.01
C VAL A 59 -30.15 -12.81 -31.93
N ALA A 60 -28.88 -13.23 -32.11
CA ALA A 60 -28.54 -14.40 -32.91
C ALA A 60 -29.07 -15.71 -32.27
N GLY A 61 -28.95 -15.84 -30.94
CA GLY A 61 -29.49 -16.98 -30.18
C GLY A 61 -31.01 -17.07 -30.27
N LEU A 62 -31.72 -15.95 -30.19
CA LEU A 62 -33.16 -15.87 -30.36
C LEU A 62 -33.61 -16.23 -31.78
N GLY A 63 -32.86 -15.82 -32.80
CA GLY A 63 -33.09 -16.21 -34.20
C GLY A 63 -32.97 -17.73 -34.41
N LEU A 64 -31.96 -18.37 -33.80
CA LEU A 64 -31.76 -19.81 -33.86
C LEU A 64 -32.85 -20.60 -33.11
N LEU A 65 -33.28 -20.12 -31.93
CA LEU A 65 -34.39 -20.72 -31.18
C LEU A 65 -35.71 -20.61 -31.94
N ARG A 66 -36.00 -19.47 -32.56
CA ARG A 66 -37.19 -19.28 -33.40
C ARG A 66 -37.17 -20.21 -34.61
N ARG A 67 -36.01 -20.44 -35.23
CA ARG A 67 -35.88 -21.35 -36.38
C ARG A 67 -36.08 -22.81 -35.99
N LYS A 68 -35.69 -23.19 -34.76
CA LYS A 68 -35.79 -24.57 -34.25
C LYS A 68 -37.15 -24.90 -33.64
N TYR A 69 -37.85 -23.92 -33.07
CA TYR A 69 -39.08 -24.13 -32.30
C TYR A 69 -40.28 -23.30 -32.81
N GLY A 70 -40.16 -22.58 -33.92
CA GLY A 70 -41.17 -21.64 -34.43
C GLY A 70 -42.43 -22.26 -35.05
N HIS A 71 -42.59 -23.59 -35.00
CA HIS A 71 -43.77 -24.31 -35.48
C HIS A 71 -44.75 -24.74 -34.38
N SER A 72 -44.48 -24.41 -33.10
CA SER A 72 -45.45 -24.64 -32.03
C SER A 72 -46.38 -23.44 -31.89
N ASP A 73 -47.66 -23.61 -32.24
CA ASP A 73 -48.70 -22.56 -32.18
C ASP A 73 -48.99 -22.04 -30.75
N GLU A 74 -48.42 -22.64 -29.72
CA GLU A 74 -48.64 -22.26 -28.31
C GLU A 74 -47.65 -21.21 -27.77
N PHE A 75 -46.62 -20.80 -28.53
CA PHE A 75 -45.57 -19.92 -28.00
C PHE A 75 -45.65 -18.49 -28.56
N ASP A 76 -46.10 -17.54 -27.73
CA ASP A 76 -46.19 -16.13 -28.11
C ASP A 76 -44.80 -15.46 -28.12
N TRP A 77 -44.19 -15.44 -29.30
CA TRP A 77 -42.90 -14.80 -29.56
C TRP A 77 -42.89 -13.29 -29.29
N ARG A 78 -44.05 -12.62 -29.17
CA ARG A 78 -44.13 -11.19 -28.86
C ARG A 78 -43.65 -10.90 -27.44
N ILE A 79 -43.98 -11.76 -26.47
CA ILE A 79 -43.55 -11.62 -25.07
C ILE A 79 -42.02 -11.65 -24.96
N LEU A 80 -41.38 -12.52 -25.72
CA LEU A 80 -39.92 -12.64 -25.71
C LEU A 80 -39.23 -11.48 -26.42
N THR A 81 -39.83 -10.96 -27.49
CA THR A 81 -39.30 -9.80 -28.21
C THR A 81 -39.41 -8.52 -27.36
N TRP A 82 -40.56 -8.27 -26.73
CA TRP A 82 -40.75 -7.12 -25.85
C TRP A 82 -39.98 -7.24 -24.53
N GLY A 83 -39.86 -8.44 -23.95
CA GLY A 83 -39.03 -8.68 -22.77
C GLY A 83 -37.54 -8.42 -23.03
N SER A 84 -37.05 -8.74 -24.23
CA SER A 84 -35.67 -8.48 -24.65
C SER A 84 -35.41 -6.98 -24.86
N ILE A 85 -36.35 -6.26 -25.48
CA ILE A 85 -36.26 -4.81 -25.68
C ILE A 85 -36.34 -4.07 -24.34
N GLY A 86 -37.20 -4.51 -23.41
CA GLY A 86 -37.29 -3.95 -22.07
C GLY A 86 -36.02 -4.16 -21.24
N ALA A 87 -35.40 -5.34 -21.33
CA ALA A 87 -34.14 -5.64 -20.65
C ALA A 87 -32.95 -4.82 -21.18
N LEU A 88 -32.91 -4.57 -22.49
CA LEU A 88 -31.91 -3.70 -23.11
C LEU A 88 -32.15 -2.21 -22.77
N GLY A 89 -33.40 -1.76 -22.70
CA GLY A 89 -33.75 -0.40 -22.29
C GLY A 89 -33.42 -0.09 -20.83
N LEU A 90 -33.63 -1.05 -19.92
CA LEU A 90 -33.26 -0.93 -18.50
C LEU A 90 -31.75 -0.81 -18.28
N PHE A 91 -30.93 -1.46 -19.12
CA PHE A 91 -29.47 -1.34 -19.06
C PHE A 91 -28.96 0.02 -19.55
N SER A 92 -29.71 0.71 -20.42
CA SER A 92 -29.32 2.03 -20.93
C SER A 92 -29.69 3.18 -19.99
N LEU A 93 -30.68 2.99 -19.11
CA LEU A 93 -31.13 4.00 -18.13
C LEU A 93 -30.32 3.98 -16.83
N TYR A 94 -29.65 2.86 -16.54
CA TYR A 94 -28.77 2.70 -15.39
C TYR A 94 -27.45 2.08 -15.85
N PRO A 95 -26.53 2.86 -16.47
CA PRO A 95 -25.18 2.35 -16.65
C PRO A 95 -24.67 1.94 -15.26
N PRO A 96 -24.27 0.66 -15.04
CA PRO A 96 -23.59 0.31 -13.81
C PRO A 96 -22.41 1.26 -13.71
N THR A 97 -22.41 2.08 -12.66
CA THR A 97 -21.53 3.24 -12.53
C THR A 97 -20.08 2.81 -12.77
N LEU A 98 -19.52 3.17 -13.93
CA LEU A 98 -18.11 2.93 -14.29
C LEU A 98 -17.14 3.38 -13.18
N ASN A 99 -17.55 4.36 -12.38
CA ASN A 99 -16.81 4.87 -11.23
C ASN A 99 -16.62 3.83 -10.10
N ALA A 100 -17.56 2.88 -9.91
CA ALA A 100 -17.48 1.91 -8.83
C ALA A 100 -16.48 0.78 -9.13
N THR A 101 -16.39 0.35 -10.39
CA THR A 101 -15.45 -0.69 -10.83
C THR A 101 -14.03 -0.15 -10.95
N GLN A 102 -13.85 1.09 -11.42
CA GLN A 102 -12.55 1.78 -11.39
C GLN A 102 -12.02 1.91 -9.96
N GLY A 103 -12.85 2.35 -9.01
CA GLY A 103 -12.44 2.47 -7.60
C GLY A 103 -12.07 1.15 -6.92
N LEU A 104 -12.57 -0.01 -7.39
CA LEU A 104 -12.17 -1.33 -6.89
C LEU A 104 -10.83 -1.79 -7.48
N ALA A 105 -10.63 -1.58 -8.78
CA ALA A 105 -9.37 -1.88 -9.45
C ALA A 105 -8.22 -1.05 -8.85
N ASP A 106 -8.44 0.26 -8.65
CA ASP A 106 -7.44 1.15 -8.05
C ASP A 106 -7.06 0.72 -6.64
N ARG A 107 -8.04 0.32 -5.82
CA ARG A 107 -7.78 -0.23 -4.47
C ARG A 107 -7.02 -1.55 -4.50
N ALA A 108 -7.34 -2.44 -5.45
CA ALA A 108 -6.65 -3.71 -5.60
C ALA A 108 -5.18 -3.50 -6.01
N THR A 109 -4.93 -2.62 -6.99
CA THR A 109 -3.59 -2.22 -7.41
C THR A 109 -2.83 -1.57 -6.27
N GLN A 110 -3.46 -0.70 -5.48
CA GLN A 110 -2.84 -0.07 -4.32
C GLN A 110 -2.46 -1.09 -3.25
N ARG A 111 -3.32 -2.07 -2.94
CA ARG A 111 -2.99 -3.15 -2.00
C ARG A 111 -1.83 -4.02 -2.49
N VAL A 112 -1.75 -4.32 -3.78
CA VAL A 112 -0.62 -5.08 -4.35
C VAL A 112 0.67 -4.27 -4.22
N LYS A 113 0.66 -2.97 -4.55
CA LYS A 113 1.81 -2.08 -4.36
C LYS A 113 2.26 -2.00 -2.90
N GLU A 114 1.31 -1.84 -1.97
CA GLU A 114 1.57 -1.86 -0.52
C GLU A 114 2.19 -3.19 -0.09
N THR A 115 1.66 -4.33 -0.55
CA THR A 115 2.13 -5.66 -0.14
C THR A 115 3.54 -5.96 -0.66
N ILE A 116 3.79 -5.73 -1.94
CA ILE A 116 5.11 -5.90 -2.56
C ILE A 116 6.12 -4.98 -1.87
N PHE A 117 5.73 -3.75 -1.58
CA PHE A 117 6.61 -2.80 -0.94
C PHE A 117 6.92 -3.14 0.52
N LEU A 118 5.92 -3.48 1.31
CA LEU A 118 6.12 -3.87 2.71
C LEU A 118 7.02 -5.10 2.82
N GLY A 119 7.10 -5.94 1.78
CA GLY A 119 8.08 -7.02 1.65
C GLY A 119 9.49 -6.58 1.24
N SER A 120 9.66 -5.42 0.60
CA SER A 120 10.96 -4.94 0.07
C SER A 120 11.89 -4.29 1.11
N VAL A 121 11.35 -3.95 2.29
CA VAL A 121 12.10 -3.41 3.43
C VAL A 121 12.04 -4.44 4.56
N SER A 122 13.18 -5.12 4.80
CA SER A 122 13.30 -6.18 5.80
C SER A 122 13.12 -5.63 7.22
N GLN A 123 12.67 -6.48 8.14
CA GLN A 123 12.58 -6.12 9.56
C GLN A 123 13.97 -5.80 10.14
N ASP A 124 15.01 -6.51 9.70
CA ASP A 124 16.40 -6.23 10.08
C ASP A 124 16.83 -4.81 9.68
N LEU A 125 16.53 -4.37 8.45
CA LEU A 125 16.86 -3.01 8.00
C LEU A 125 16.14 -1.95 8.84
N ILE A 126 14.87 -2.19 9.20
CA ILE A 126 14.10 -1.30 10.08
C ILE A 126 14.75 -1.22 11.46
N ARG A 127 15.08 -2.38 12.05
CA ARG A 127 15.73 -2.48 13.36
C ARG A 127 17.05 -1.73 13.38
N ARG A 128 17.93 -1.95 12.38
CA ARG A 128 19.20 -1.24 12.26
C ARG A 128 19.02 0.26 12.08
N ALA A 129 18.10 0.69 11.23
CA ALA A 129 17.86 2.11 10.96
C ALA A 129 17.37 2.86 12.20
N ILE A 130 16.31 2.37 12.86
CA ILE A 130 15.76 2.97 14.07
C ILE A 130 16.79 2.86 15.21
N GLY A 131 17.36 1.67 15.43
CA GLY A 131 18.32 1.45 16.50
C GLY A 131 19.58 2.31 16.37
N HIS A 132 20.07 2.54 15.16
CA HIS A 132 21.20 3.45 14.93
C HIS A 132 20.79 4.93 15.11
N ALA A 133 19.56 5.30 14.74
CA ALA A 133 19.03 6.65 14.99
C ALA A 133 18.85 6.94 16.49
N GLU A 134 18.40 5.96 17.28
CA GLU A 134 18.39 6.02 18.75
C GLU A 134 19.81 6.08 19.32
N GLY A 135 20.78 5.45 18.64
CA GLY A 135 22.15 5.27 19.12
C GLY A 135 22.36 3.95 19.86
N ASN A 136 21.34 3.09 19.94
CA ASN A 136 21.41 1.78 20.59
C ASN A 136 22.13 0.74 19.74
N LEU A 137 22.15 0.91 18.41
CA LEU A 137 22.86 0.03 17.47
C LEU A 137 23.93 0.77 16.67
N THR A 138 24.97 0.04 16.24
CA THR A 138 25.90 0.52 15.22
C THR A 138 25.26 0.46 13.83
N VAL A 139 25.93 0.99 12.80
CA VAL A 139 25.46 0.92 11.42
C VAL A 139 25.30 -0.54 10.94
N SER A 140 26.15 -1.45 11.43
CA SER A 140 26.08 -2.90 11.17
C SER A 140 24.96 -3.60 11.94
N GLY A 141 24.38 -2.96 12.95
CA GLY A 141 23.43 -3.58 13.87
C GLY A 141 24.06 -4.19 15.11
N GLU A 142 25.35 -3.99 15.38
CA GLU A 142 25.93 -4.41 16.66
C GLU A 142 25.33 -3.59 17.81
N LEU A 143 25.18 -4.21 18.97
CA LEU A 143 24.64 -3.56 20.16
C LEU A 143 25.68 -2.57 20.73
N THR A 144 25.23 -1.37 21.11
CA THR A 144 26.06 -0.42 21.87
C THR A 144 25.79 -0.57 23.37
N SER A 145 26.53 0.16 24.21
CA SER A 145 26.27 0.21 25.65
C SER A 145 24.86 0.76 25.98
N LEU A 146 24.31 1.65 25.15
CA LEU A 146 23.00 2.27 25.38
C LEU A 146 21.84 1.28 25.25
N TYR A 147 22.02 0.20 24.48
CA TYR A 147 21.03 -0.85 24.28
C TYR A 147 20.60 -1.53 25.58
N TYR A 148 21.54 -1.73 26.51
CA TYR A 148 21.30 -2.43 27.77
C TYR A 148 20.69 -1.55 28.86
N GLY A 149 20.48 -0.26 28.58
CA GLY A 149 19.96 0.68 29.56
C GLY A 149 20.64 2.02 29.50
N HIS A 150 19.86 3.08 29.31
CA HIS A 150 20.30 4.45 29.56
C HIS A 150 19.15 5.28 30.12
N THR A 151 19.47 6.37 30.81
CA THR A 151 18.44 7.28 31.33
C THR A 151 18.15 8.34 30.27
N ASP A 152 16.89 8.47 29.87
CA ASP A 152 16.43 9.49 28.94
C ASP A 152 16.64 10.88 29.58
N PRO A 153 17.42 11.77 28.97
CA PRO A 153 17.62 13.10 29.54
C PRO A 153 16.30 13.87 29.59
N GLY A 154 15.37 13.65 28.66
CA GLY A 154 14.10 14.36 28.56
C GLY A 154 13.17 14.16 29.76
N ASN A 155 13.05 12.94 30.28
CA ASN A 155 12.10 12.60 31.35
C ASN A 155 12.67 11.78 32.51
N GLY A 156 13.95 11.41 32.48
CA GLY A 156 14.60 10.61 33.52
C GLY A 156 14.20 9.13 33.53
N VAL A 157 13.44 8.65 32.54
CA VAL A 157 13.01 7.25 32.45
C VAL A 157 14.14 6.40 31.86
N ARG A 158 14.28 5.17 32.35
CA ARG A 158 15.25 4.22 31.81
C ARG A 158 14.74 3.59 30.52
N ASN A 159 15.55 3.67 29.46
CA ASN A 159 15.28 3.12 28.14
C ASN A 159 16.03 1.81 27.93
N PHE A 160 15.42 0.85 27.23
CA PHE A 160 16.02 -0.43 26.87
C PHE A 160 15.72 -0.81 25.41
N GLY A 161 16.53 -1.72 24.86
CA GLY A 161 16.31 -2.29 23.53
C GLY A 161 16.64 -1.33 22.40
N TYR A 162 16.47 -1.76 21.15
CA TYR A 162 16.90 -0.94 20.01
C TYR A 162 16.08 0.36 19.85
N CYS A 163 14.82 0.37 20.28
CA CYS A 163 13.92 1.52 20.17
C CYS A 163 13.89 2.46 21.37
N SER A 164 14.72 2.24 22.40
CA SER A 164 14.67 3.03 23.64
C SER A 164 13.29 2.94 24.32
N ASN A 165 12.79 1.71 24.53
CA ASN A 165 11.48 1.50 25.13
C ASN A 165 11.52 1.89 26.62
N GLN A 166 10.96 3.07 26.94
CA GLN A 166 10.90 3.77 28.24
C GLN A 166 10.40 2.93 29.43
N ASN A 167 11.08 1.84 29.75
CA ASN A 167 10.76 0.84 30.76
C ASN A 167 9.31 0.31 30.69
N ARG A 168 8.68 0.30 29.51
CA ARG A 168 7.31 -0.21 29.33
C ARG A 168 7.25 -1.74 29.44
N THR A 169 8.40 -2.40 29.46
CA THR A 169 8.58 -3.85 29.50
C THR A 169 9.77 -4.21 30.40
N SER A 170 9.77 -5.42 30.95
CA SER A 170 10.90 -5.94 31.73
C SER A 170 12.07 -6.37 30.82
N GLY A 171 13.16 -5.61 30.85
CA GLY A 171 14.43 -5.95 30.19
C GLY A 171 14.47 -5.75 28.67
N VAL A 172 15.62 -6.06 28.07
CA VAL A 172 15.90 -5.80 26.65
C VAL A 172 15.06 -6.65 25.69
N ASN A 173 14.79 -7.92 26.01
CA ASN A 173 14.03 -8.81 25.12
C ASN A 173 12.56 -8.34 24.99
N GLY A 174 11.92 -8.04 26.12
CA GLY A 174 10.57 -7.48 26.10
C GLY A 174 10.52 -6.11 25.41
N ALA A 175 11.58 -5.31 25.54
CA ALA A 175 11.67 -4.00 24.89
C ALA A 175 11.70 -4.12 23.37
N ASP A 176 12.51 -5.05 22.86
CA ASP A 176 12.64 -5.32 21.43
C ASP A 176 11.36 -5.91 20.83
N GLU A 177 10.77 -6.94 21.46
CA GLU A 177 9.52 -7.55 21.02
C GLU A 177 8.37 -6.53 20.99
N SER A 178 8.29 -5.68 22.01
CA SER A 178 7.32 -4.59 22.05
C SER A 178 7.56 -3.59 20.92
N CYS A 179 8.82 -3.28 20.58
CA CYS A 179 9.10 -2.38 19.47
C CYS A 179 8.75 -3.00 18.12
N ASP A 180 9.13 -4.26 17.88
CA ASP A 180 8.81 -4.97 16.65
C ASP A 180 7.30 -5.00 16.40
N ARG A 181 6.52 -5.27 17.45
CA ARG A 181 5.05 -5.22 17.39
C ARG A 181 4.56 -3.82 17.08
N TYR A 182 5.07 -2.81 17.79
CA TYR A 182 4.65 -1.42 17.63
C TYR A 182 4.94 -0.90 16.22
N ILE A 183 6.18 -1.02 15.75
CA ILE A 183 6.59 -0.58 14.40
C ILE A 183 5.89 -1.40 13.32
N GLY A 184 5.70 -2.71 13.54
CA GLY A 184 4.93 -3.58 12.64
C GLY A 184 3.50 -3.08 12.43
N GLN A 185 2.84 -2.55 13.47
CA GLN A 185 1.50 -1.95 13.37
C GLN A 185 1.48 -0.65 12.57
N PHE A 186 2.54 0.16 12.63
CA PHE A 186 2.62 1.41 11.87
C PHE A 186 3.07 1.23 10.43
N LYS A 187 3.76 0.14 10.10
CA LYS A 187 4.31 -0.10 8.75
C LYS A 187 3.29 0.08 7.62
N PRO A 188 2.08 -0.53 7.67
CA PRO A 188 1.07 -0.36 6.62
C PRO A 188 0.56 1.08 6.55
N ARG A 189 0.39 1.73 7.70
CA ARG A 189 -0.05 3.12 7.75
C ARG A 189 1.01 4.05 7.17
N ALA A 190 2.28 3.89 7.53
CA ALA A 190 3.38 4.68 6.99
C ALA A 190 3.46 4.58 5.45
N ALA A 191 3.34 3.37 4.89
CA ALA A 191 3.28 3.18 3.43
C ALA A 191 2.08 3.91 2.81
N LYS A 192 0.90 3.83 3.42
CA LYS A 192 -0.28 4.56 2.96
C LYS A 192 -0.08 6.07 2.97
N GLU A 193 0.47 6.64 4.05
CA GLU A 193 0.71 8.10 4.14
C GLU A 193 1.75 8.56 3.10
N LEU A 194 2.77 7.74 2.79
CA LEU A 194 3.71 8.02 1.70
C LEU A 194 3.04 8.06 0.33
N LEU A 195 2.20 7.08 0.02
CA LEU A 195 1.43 7.06 -1.23
C LEU A 195 0.52 8.28 -1.35
N LEU A 196 -0.18 8.65 -0.26
CA LEU A 196 -1.05 9.83 -0.22
C LEU A 196 -0.27 11.14 -0.42
N ALA A 197 1.00 11.19 -0.02
CA ALA A 197 1.88 12.31 -0.25
C ALA A 197 2.56 12.29 -1.64
N GLY A 198 2.25 11.31 -2.50
CA GLY A 198 2.84 11.15 -3.82
C GLY A 198 4.29 10.63 -3.81
N ILE A 199 4.75 10.05 -2.69
CA ILE A 199 6.10 9.52 -2.56
C ILE A 199 6.11 8.06 -3.01
N ASP A 200 6.99 7.73 -3.97
CA ASP A 200 7.20 6.35 -4.40
C ASP A 200 7.66 5.53 -3.21
N LEU A 201 7.01 4.40 -2.99
CA LEU A 201 7.38 3.49 -1.93
C LEU A 201 8.82 2.98 -2.09
N LYS A 202 9.40 2.91 -3.29
CA LYS A 202 10.83 2.59 -3.48
C LYS A 202 11.78 3.52 -2.70
N ASP A 203 11.33 4.68 -2.26
CA ASP A 203 12.03 5.57 -1.33
C ASP A 203 12.09 4.98 0.08
N LYS A 204 13.02 4.02 0.26
CA LYS A 204 13.27 3.37 1.56
C LYS A 204 13.64 4.38 2.65
N GLU A 205 14.32 5.47 2.31
CA GLU A 205 14.70 6.50 3.27
C GLU A 205 13.49 7.23 3.84
N ALA A 206 12.52 7.59 2.99
CA ALA A 206 11.28 8.19 3.43
C ALA A 206 10.47 7.24 4.34
N LEU A 207 10.38 5.95 4.01
CA LEU A 207 9.73 4.97 4.89
C LEU A 207 10.42 4.87 6.24
N LEU A 208 11.73 4.67 6.27
CA LEU A 208 12.46 4.49 7.52
C LEU A 208 12.37 5.74 8.41
N ASN A 209 12.44 6.94 7.84
CA ASN A 209 12.23 8.18 8.59
C ASN A 209 10.80 8.33 9.12
N THR A 210 9.79 7.85 8.36
CA THR A 210 8.40 7.85 8.82
C THR A 210 8.20 6.92 10.02
N LEU A 211 8.77 5.71 9.98
CA LEU A 211 8.70 4.74 11.07
C LEU A 211 9.49 5.19 12.31
N ASP A 212 10.67 5.76 12.09
CA ASP A 212 11.49 6.33 13.15
C ASP A 212 10.76 7.48 13.87
N LEU A 213 10.06 8.34 13.14
CA LEU A 213 9.25 9.40 13.73
C LEU A 213 8.04 8.85 14.50
N ALA A 214 7.48 7.71 14.07
CA ALA A 214 6.47 6.99 14.84
C ALA A 214 7.04 6.42 16.16
N ASN A 215 8.31 6.01 16.17
CA ASN A 215 9.01 5.61 17.41
C ASN A 215 9.23 6.81 18.35
N GLN A 216 9.64 7.94 17.79
CA GLN A 216 10.08 9.10 18.57
C GLN A 216 8.93 9.91 19.18
N ALA A 217 7.78 9.99 18.50
CA ALA A 217 6.77 11.00 18.77
C ALA A 217 5.36 10.44 18.96
N ASN A 218 4.42 11.31 19.33
CA ASN A 218 3.01 10.97 19.39
C ASN A 218 2.53 10.41 18.03
N PRO A 219 1.64 9.40 17.99
CA PRO A 219 1.06 8.84 16.77
C PRO A 219 0.41 9.83 15.78
N ARG A 220 0.14 11.07 16.20
CA ARG A 220 -0.35 12.17 15.34
C ARG A 220 0.76 12.89 14.56
N THR A 221 2.02 12.72 14.95
CA THR A 221 3.18 13.43 14.39
C THR A 221 3.66 12.77 13.11
N PHE A 222 3.89 11.45 13.14
CA PHE A 222 4.47 10.72 12.01
C PHE A 222 3.64 10.78 10.71
N PRO A 223 2.29 10.82 10.71
CA PRO A 223 1.51 10.91 9.47
C PRO A 223 1.72 12.24 8.73
N ARG A 224 2.21 13.28 9.41
CA ARG A 224 2.50 14.58 8.80
C ARG A 224 3.79 14.55 7.99
N PHE A 225 4.74 13.68 8.34
CA PHE A 225 6.07 13.66 7.74
C PHE A 225 6.05 13.44 6.22
N PRO A 226 5.34 12.45 5.66
CA PRO A 226 5.29 12.26 4.22
C PRO A 226 4.83 13.51 3.46
N HIS A 227 3.79 14.18 3.94
CA HIS A 227 3.29 15.42 3.32
C HIS A 227 4.30 16.57 3.45
N LYS A 228 4.96 16.70 4.60
CA LYS A 228 6.02 17.70 4.79
C LYS A 228 7.26 17.43 3.96
N LEU A 229 7.55 16.16 3.65
CA LEU A 229 8.64 15.78 2.75
C LEU A 229 8.30 16.12 1.31
N SER A 230 7.05 15.90 0.89
CA SER A 230 6.56 16.33 -0.43
C SER A 230 6.67 17.85 -0.57
N GLU A 231 6.17 18.61 0.43
CA GLU A 231 6.29 20.08 0.48
C GLU A 231 7.76 20.55 0.43
N ALA A 232 8.66 19.87 1.13
CA ALA A 232 10.10 20.18 1.11
C ALA A 232 10.68 20.04 -0.30
N ARG A 233 10.31 18.97 -1.00
CA ARG A 233 10.79 18.67 -2.36
C ARG A 233 10.24 19.67 -3.37
N GLU A 234 8.98 20.10 -3.23
CA GLU A 234 8.38 21.18 -4.03
C GLU A 234 9.12 22.51 -3.85
N LYS A 235 9.67 22.76 -2.66
CA LYS A 235 10.54 23.91 -2.37
C LYS A 235 11.97 23.76 -2.90
N GLY A 236 12.28 22.66 -3.60
CA GLY A 236 13.61 22.38 -4.14
C GLY A 236 14.61 21.83 -3.11
N LEU A 237 14.17 21.56 -1.87
CA LEU A 237 15.04 20.90 -0.88
C LEU A 237 15.28 19.44 -1.29
N GLN A 238 16.49 18.96 -1.07
CA GLN A 238 16.88 17.60 -1.43
C GLN A 238 17.61 16.89 -0.29
N GLY A 239 17.82 15.58 -0.44
CA GLY A 239 18.68 14.80 0.43
C GLY A 239 18.35 14.94 1.92
N ILE A 240 19.35 15.20 2.75
CA ILE A 240 19.19 15.26 4.21
C ILE A 240 18.39 16.51 4.62
N GLU A 241 18.47 17.58 3.83
CA GLU A 241 17.82 18.85 4.14
C GLU A 241 16.31 18.71 4.02
N ALA A 242 15.81 18.09 2.94
CA ALA A 242 14.39 17.80 2.77
C ALA A 242 13.84 16.93 3.91
N ILE A 243 14.56 15.87 4.28
CA ILE A 243 14.16 14.98 5.39
C ILE A 243 14.17 15.74 6.71
N THR A 244 15.23 16.51 7.00
CA THR A 244 15.34 17.29 8.24
C THR A 244 14.20 18.30 8.35
N TYR A 245 13.96 19.06 7.29
CA TYR A 245 12.83 20.00 7.22
C TYR A 245 11.51 19.29 7.50
N ALA A 246 11.25 18.18 6.82
CA ALA A 246 10.01 17.44 6.96
C ALA A 246 9.79 16.91 8.38
N ARG A 247 10.85 16.39 9.02
CA ARG A 247 10.81 15.92 10.40
C ARG A 247 10.52 17.05 11.39
N VAL A 248 11.21 18.19 11.25
CA VAL A 248 10.98 19.37 12.10
C VAL A 248 9.53 19.85 11.97
N GLN A 249 9.05 20.06 10.73
CA GLN A 249 7.70 20.56 10.47
C GLN A 249 6.58 19.57 10.84
N SER A 250 6.91 18.30 11.07
CA SER A 250 5.94 17.31 11.55
C SER A 250 5.52 17.56 13.00
N PHE A 251 6.40 18.16 13.81
CA PHE A 251 6.12 18.65 15.16
C PHE A 251 5.42 20.04 15.15
N GLY A 252 4.62 20.32 14.12
CA GLY A 252 4.00 21.63 13.92
C GLY A 252 4.98 22.68 13.39
N THR A 253 4.46 23.89 13.15
CA THR A 253 5.24 25.00 12.59
C THR A 253 6.50 25.26 13.42
N GLY A 254 7.67 25.13 12.79
CA GLY A 254 8.97 25.34 13.42
C GLY A 254 9.33 24.32 14.51
N GLY A 255 8.65 23.17 14.58
CA GLY A 255 8.95 22.12 15.56
C GLY A 255 8.43 22.38 16.97
N ARG A 256 7.55 23.38 17.16
CA ARG A 256 7.04 23.82 18.48
C ARG A 256 6.34 22.74 19.33
N GLU A 257 5.85 21.67 18.73
CA GLU A 257 5.20 20.55 19.44
C GLU A 257 6.23 19.51 19.95
N ALA A 258 7.52 19.68 19.65
CA ALA A 258 8.61 18.82 20.14
C ALA A 258 9.07 19.22 21.55
N THR A 259 8.13 19.37 22.48
CA THR A 259 8.38 19.92 23.82
C THR A 259 9.45 19.17 24.61
N GLY A 260 9.57 17.86 24.44
CA GLY A 260 10.63 17.04 25.06
C GLY A 260 12.04 17.41 24.57
N LEU A 261 12.23 17.58 23.25
CA LEU A 261 13.52 17.99 22.67
C LEU A 261 13.88 19.42 23.07
N ILE A 262 12.90 20.32 23.02
CA ILE A 262 13.06 21.71 23.47
C ILE A 262 13.47 21.76 24.94
N GLY A 263 12.82 20.96 25.80
CA GLY A 263 13.16 20.86 27.22
C GLY A 263 14.60 20.38 27.45
N ILE A 264 15.09 19.43 26.65
CA ILE A 264 16.48 18.97 26.70
C ILE A 264 17.45 20.12 26.39
N CYS A 265 17.24 20.84 25.29
CA CYS A 265 18.14 21.93 24.90
C CYS A 265 18.18 23.07 25.89
N ARG A 266 17.02 23.45 26.46
CA ARG A 266 16.94 24.50 27.48
C ARG A 266 17.68 24.10 28.76
N ARG A 267 17.51 22.85 29.23
CA ARG A 267 18.22 22.34 30.40
C ARG A 267 19.73 22.26 30.18
N GLU A 268 20.15 21.92 28.97
CA GLU A 268 21.56 21.91 28.58
C GLU A 268 22.14 23.30 28.26
N ASN A 269 21.34 24.36 28.40
CA ASN A 269 21.71 25.74 28.13
C ASN A 269 22.38 25.94 26.75
N ARG A 270 21.83 25.28 25.72
CA ARG A 270 22.36 25.38 24.36
C ARG A 270 22.02 26.77 23.77
N PRO A 271 22.98 27.50 23.18
CA PRO A 271 22.75 28.83 22.61
C PRO A 271 22.12 28.75 21.21
N VAL A 272 20.97 28.11 21.11
CA VAL A 272 20.23 27.89 19.85
C VAL A 272 18.74 28.14 20.10
N THR A 273 18.01 28.49 19.04
CA THR A 273 16.55 28.57 19.09
C THR A 273 15.91 27.18 19.29
N ASP A 274 14.65 27.15 19.72
CA ASP A 274 13.88 25.92 19.85
C ASP A 274 13.80 25.14 18.51
N GLU A 275 13.64 25.85 17.39
CA GLU A 275 13.61 25.23 16.06
C GLU A 275 14.97 24.62 15.68
N GLU A 276 16.06 25.35 15.89
CA GLU A 276 17.42 24.86 15.63
C GLU A 276 17.77 23.65 16.51
N CYS A 277 17.31 23.65 17.76
CA CYS A 277 17.43 22.51 18.66
C CYS A 277 16.75 21.26 18.09
N VAL A 278 15.48 21.39 17.67
CA VAL A 278 14.73 20.27 17.08
C VAL A 278 15.41 19.83 15.78
N ALA A 279 15.78 20.78 14.92
CA ALA A 279 16.47 20.49 13.66
C ALA A 279 17.78 19.74 13.86
N TYR A 280 18.55 20.05 14.91
CA TYR A 280 19.80 19.35 15.24
C TYR A 280 19.57 17.87 15.51
N ASP A 281 18.63 17.50 16.39
CA ASP A 281 18.33 16.09 16.68
C ASP A 281 17.70 15.39 15.48
N GLN A 282 16.75 16.03 14.80
CA GLN A 282 16.10 15.44 13.63
C GLN A 282 17.09 15.19 12.48
N ARG A 283 18.06 16.10 12.28
CA ARG A 283 19.14 15.93 11.30
C ARG A 283 20.08 14.79 11.70
N ARG A 284 20.41 14.65 12.99
CA ARG A 284 21.24 13.55 13.51
C ARG A 284 20.59 12.19 13.20
N ARG A 285 19.30 12.04 13.48
CA ARG A 285 18.52 10.83 13.20
C ARG A 285 18.43 10.52 11.72
N ALA A 286 18.11 11.52 10.89
CA ALA A 286 18.05 11.35 9.45
C ALA A 286 19.40 10.88 8.87
N LYS A 287 20.52 11.47 9.33
CA LYS A 287 21.88 11.04 8.96
C LYS A 287 22.17 9.60 9.40
N ALA A 288 21.74 9.19 10.58
CA ALA A 288 21.92 7.82 11.06
C ALA A 288 21.18 6.82 10.15
N ILE A 289 19.91 7.08 9.84
CA ILE A 289 19.12 6.23 8.91
C ILE A 289 19.81 6.14 7.54
N ARG A 290 20.28 7.27 7.01
CA ARG A 290 20.99 7.30 5.73
C ARG A 290 22.24 6.42 5.73
N LYS A 291 23.07 6.49 6.77
CA LYS A 291 24.28 5.65 6.89
C LYS A 291 23.96 4.16 6.83
N VAL A 292 22.85 3.74 7.46
CA VAL A 292 22.40 2.34 7.40
C VAL A 292 22.01 1.95 5.97
N LEU A 293 21.30 2.81 5.26
CA LEU A 293 20.93 2.58 3.85
C LEU A 293 22.14 2.56 2.91
N GLU A 294 23.10 3.47 3.07
CA GLU A 294 24.33 3.49 2.29
C GLU A 294 25.11 2.19 2.45
N ARG A 295 25.23 1.69 3.70
CA ARG A 295 25.85 0.39 3.97
C ARG A 295 25.07 -0.77 3.33
N GLU A 296 23.75 -0.76 3.43
CA GLU A 296 22.90 -1.78 2.82
C GLU A 296 23.10 -1.85 1.30
N LEU A 297 23.16 -0.69 0.63
CA LEU A 297 23.42 -0.61 -0.79
C LEU A 297 24.83 -1.09 -1.15
N GLY A 298 25.85 -0.71 -0.35
CA GLY A 298 27.23 -1.16 -0.53
C GLY A 298 27.38 -2.68 -0.39
N ASN A 299 26.74 -3.28 0.60
CA ASN A 299 26.74 -4.74 0.79
C ASN A 299 26.07 -5.46 -0.39
N ASN A 300 24.95 -4.93 -0.89
CA ASN A 300 24.24 -5.51 -2.03
C ASN A 300 25.07 -5.42 -3.33
N ALA A 301 25.81 -4.33 -3.52
CA ALA A 301 26.73 -4.19 -4.65
C ALA A 301 27.89 -5.21 -4.55
N ALA A 302 28.53 -5.32 -3.38
CA ALA A 302 29.61 -6.28 -3.16
C ALA A 302 29.18 -7.74 -3.36
N ASN A 303 27.97 -8.10 -2.91
CA ASN A 303 27.43 -9.45 -3.10
C ASN A 303 27.05 -9.76 -4.57
N ALA A 304 26.73 -8.75 -5.38
CA ALA A 304 26.45 -8.92 -6.80
C ALA A 304 27.71 -9.15 -7.65
N GLU A 305 28.88 -8.74 -7.14
CA GLU A 305 30.16 -8.87 -7.84
C GLU A 305 30.87 -10.20 -7.60
N ILE A 306 30.43 -11.03 -6.64
CA ILE A 306 30.97 -12.38 -6.43
C ILE A 306 30.30 -13.32 -7.44
N PRO A 307 30.97 -13.73 -8.55
CA PRO A 307 30.39 -14.70 -9.47
C PRO A 307 30.28 -16.01 -8.69
N SER A 308 29.14 -16.71 -8.80
CA SER A 308 29.02 -18.05 -8.25
C SER A 308 30.12 -18.92 -8.87
N SER A 309 31.22 -19.14 -8.15
CA SER A 309 32.24 -20.10 -8.53
C SER A 309 31.57 -21.45 -8.49
N GLY A 310 31.16 -21.93 -9.66
CA GLY A 310 30.41 -23.16 -9.84
C GLY A 310 31.11 -24.32 -9.16
N SER A 311 30.36 -25.01 -8.31
CA SER A 311 30.54 -26.42 -7.98
C SER A 311 29.82 -27.27 -9.02
#